data_AF-A0A6A3PZ30-F1
#
_entry.id   AF-A0A6A3PZ30-F1
#
_cell.length_a   1.000
_cell.length_b   1.000
_cell.length_c   1.000
_cell.angle_alpha   90.00
_cell.angle_beta   90.00
_cell.angle_gamma   90.00
#
_symmetry.space_group_name_H-M   'P 1'
#
loop_
_entity.id
_entity.type
_entity.pdbx_description
1 polymer ?
#
loop_
_entity_poly.entity_id
_entity_poly.type
_entity_poly.pdbx_seq_one_letter_code
_entity_poly.pdbx_strand_id
1 'polypeptide(L)'
;MEETEDSDALLVLTEMVLRHEDDVAQMRTEIHRLLVEEEWRAAMRSRHSLTVECLNTPTESAWMSLYMHGSDKNFLNATSLTRATFNQHLGRIYG
;
A
#
# COMPACT_ATOMS: atom_id res chain seq x y z
N MET A 1 28.09 -42.37 -26.78
CA MET A 1 28.19 -42.02 -25.35
C MET A 1 28.44 -40.53 -25.19
N GLU A 2 29.30 -39.90 -26.01
CA GLU A 2 29.46 -38.43 -26.07
C GLU A 2 28.17 -37.66 -26.44
N GLU A 3 27.40 -38.10 -27.46
CA GLU A 3 26.17 -37.35 -27.87
C GLU A 3 25.10 -37.26 -26.77
N THR A 4 25.03 -38.25 -25.88
CA THR A 4 24.12 -38.24 -24.72
C THR A 4 24.59 -37.29 -23.62
N GLU A 5 25.89 -37.14 -23.40
CA GLU A 5 26.45 -36.21 -22.41
C GLU A 5 26.30 -34.76 -22.87
N ASP A 6 26.45 -34.47 -24.17
CA ASP A 6 26.22 -33.15 -24.75
C ASP A 6 24.73 -32.75 -24.69
N SER A 7 23.83 -33.71 -24.89
CA SER A 7 22.39 -33.51 -24.73
C SER A 7 22.00 -33.19 -23.29
N ASP A 8 22.59 -33.89 -22.31
CA ASP A 8 22.33 -33.62 -20.89
C ASP A 8 22.90 -32.27 -20.46
N ALA A 9 24.10 -31.91 -20.93
CA ALA A 9 24.69 -30.59 -20.69
C ALA A 9 23.82 -29.45 -21.27
N LEU A 10 23.29 -29.63 -22.48
CA LEU A 10 22.39 -28.66 -23.10
C LEU A 10 21.07 -28.50 -22.32
N LEU A 11 20.56 -29.59 -21.76
CA LEU A 11 19.34 -29.58 -20.95
C LEU A 11 19.54 -28.78 -19.65
N VAL A 12 20.66 -28.99 -18.96
CA VAL A 12 21.04 -28.23 -17.75
C VAL A 12 21.20 -26.75 -18.05
N LEU A 13 21.88 -26.39 -19.15
CA LEU A 13 22.05 -25.00 -19.57
C LEU A 13 20.70 -24.34 -19.89
N THR A 14 19.80 -25.06 -20.56
CA THR A 14 18.45 -24.58 -20.87
C THR A 14 17.66 -24.33 -19.58
N GLU A 15 17.72 -25.25 -18.63
CA GLU A 15 17.05 -25.07 -17.33
C GLU A 15 17.62 -23.87 -16.56
N MET A 16 18.95 -23.68 -16.55
CA MET A 16 19.57 -22.52 -15.91
C MET A 16 19.12 -21.20 -16.55
N VAL A 17 19.04 -21.14 -17.88
CA VAL A 17 18.56 -19.94 -18.58
C VAL A 17 17.11 -19.66 -18.24
N LEU A 18 16.24 -20.66 -18.27
CA LEU A 18 14.82 -20.49 -17.94
C LEU A 18 14.61 -20.00 -16.50
N ARG A 19 15.37 -20.55 -15.55
CA ARG A 19 15.33 -20.10 -14.15
C ARG A 19 15.81 -18.66 -14.01
N HIS A 20 16.87 -18.30 -14.72
CA HIS A 20 17.35 -16.91 -14.71
C HIS A 20 16.33 -15.94 -15.29
N GLU A 21 15.65 -16.31 -16.38
CA GLU A 21 14.61 -15.47 -16.96
C GLU A 21 13.41 -15.31 -16.01
N ASP A 22 13.01 -16.37 -15.31
CA ASP A 22 11.94 -16.30 -14.31
C ASP A 22 12.32 -15.40 -13.13
N ASP A 23 13.54 -15.54 -12.58
CA ASP A 23 14.06 -14.69 -11.51
C ASP A 23 14.06 -13.20 -11.93
N VAL A 24 14.48 -12.91 -13.17
CA VAL A 24 14.46 -11.56 -13.73
C VAL A 24 13.02 -11.04 -13.87
N ALA A 25 12.09 -11.87 -14.32
CA ALA A 25 10.68 -11.50 -14.47
C ALA A 25 10.03 -11.20 -13.10
N GLN A 26 10.31 -12.03 -12.09
CA GLN A 26 9.84 -11.80 -10.72
C GLN A 26 10.41 -10.50 -10.15
N MET A 27 11.72 -10.27 -10.31
CA MET A 27 12.35 -9.04 -9.83
C MET A 27 11.79 -7.79 -10.51
N ARG A 28 11.52 -7.85 -11.82
CA ARG A 28 10.86 -6.74 -12.54
C ARG A 28 9.46 -6.46 -11.99
N THR A 29 8.71 -7.50 -11.68
CA THR A 29 7.36 -7.37 -11.09
C THR A 29 7.41 -6.69 -9.73
N GLU A 30 8.36 -7.08 -8.88
CA GLU A 30 8.51 -6.47 -7.56
C GLU A 30 8.99 -5.02 -7.64
N ILE A 31 9.95 -4.72 -8.51
CA ILE A 31 10.39 -3.33 -8.77
C ILE A 31 9.21 -2.48 -9.24
N HIS A 32 8.39 -2.99 -10.17
CA HIS A 32 7.21 -2.27 -10.65
C HIS A 32 6.22 -2.00 -9.51
N ARG A 33 5.97 -2.99 -8.66
CA ARG A 33 5.11 -2.84 -7.47
C ARG A 33 5.62 -1.73 -6.55
N LEU A 34 6.92 -1.72 -6.26
CA LEU A 34 7.55 -0.71 -5.40
C LEU A 34 7.48 0.70 -6.01
N LEU A 35 7.70 0.83 -7.32
CA LEU A 35 7.57 2.10 -8.03
C LEU A 35 6.14 2.65 -7.96
N VAL A 36 5.14 1.81 -8.23
CA VAL A 36 3.72 2.20 -8.13
C VAL A 36 3.37 2.63 -6.70
N GLU A 37 3.87 1.91 -5.70
CA GLU A 37 3.64 2.24 -4.30
C GLU A 37 4.26 3.60 -3.92
N GLU A 38 5.48 3.89 -4.38
CA GLU A 38 6.12 5.18 -4.09
C GLU A 38 5.43 6.36 -4.81
N GLU A 39 5.05 6.20 -6.08
CA GLU A 39 4.27 7.20 -6.81
C GLU A 39 2.92 7.46 -6.14
N TRP A 40 2.26 6.41 -5.66
CA TRP A 40 1.04 6.55 -4.86
C TRP A 40 1.29 7.35 -3.57
N ARG A 41 2.34 7.03 -2.80
CA ARG A 41 2.69 7.80 -1.59
C ARG A 41 3.00 9.25 -1.91
N ALA A 42 3.73 9.53 -3.00
CA ALA A 42 3.99 10.88 -3.45
C ALA A 42 2.70 11.63 -3.78
N ALA A 43 1.79 11.02 -4.54
CA ALA A 43 0.48 11.58 -4.85
C ALA A 43 -0.36 11.84 -3.59
N MET A 44 -0.35 10.92 -2.62
CA MET A 44 -1.02 11.10 -1.32
C MET A 44 -0.45 12.28 -0.54
N ARG A 45 0.88 12.41 -0.46
CA ARG A 45 1.57 13.54 0.19
C ARG A 45 1.21 14.86 -0.47
N SER A 46 1.27 14.94 -1.80
CA SER A 46 0.90 16.15 -2.55
C SER A 46 -0.55 16.53 -2.33
N ARG A 47 -1.47 15.56 -2.40
CA ARG A 47 -2.89 15.82 -2.12
C ARG A 47 -3.10 16.29 -0.69
N HIS A 48 -2.43 15.69 0.29
CA HIS A 48 -2.49 16.13 1.68
C HIS A 48 -2.02 17.59 1.81
N SER A 49 -0.83 17.94 1.28
CA SER A 49 -0.34 19.32 1.33
C SER A 49 -1.29 20.33 0.67
N LEU A 50 -1.93 19.97 -0.44
CA LEU A 50 -2.89 20.86 -1.11
C LEU A 50 -4.22 21.01 -0.36
N THR A 51 -4.62 19.99 0.39
CA THR A 51 -5.95 19.97 1.05
C THR A 51 -5.89 20.34 2.52
N VAL A 52 -4.73 20.24 3.17
CA VAL A 52 -4.59 20.45 4.61
C VAL A 52 -4.99 21.86 5.03
N GLU A 53 -4.71 22.87 4.21
CA GLU A 53 -5.12 24.26 4.46
C GLU A 53 -6.62 24.49 4.26
N CYS A 54 -7.30 23.62 3.51
CA CYS A 54 -8.75 23.65 3.34
C CYS A 54 -9.50 22.87 4.42
N LEU A 55 -8.80 22.17 5.30
CA LEU A 55 -9.42 21.45 6.42
C LEU A 55 -9.54 22.41 7.60
N ASN A 56 -10.73 22.45 8.21
CA ASN A 56 -10.89 23.09 9.52
C ASN A 56 -9.90 22.48 10.52
N THR A 57 -9.47 23.26 11.50
CA THR A 57 -8.72 22.70 12.63
C THR A 57 -9.50 21.50 13.18
N PRO A 58 -8.83 20.41 13.62
CA PRO A 58 -9.51 19.21 14.08
C PRO A 58 -10.61 19.51 15.10
N THR A 59 -10.35 20.45 16.01
CA THR A 59 -11.30 20.96 17.03
C THR A 59 -12.55 21.64 16.46
N GLU A 60 -12.47 22.23 15.27
CA GLU A 60 -13.57 22.93 14.59
C GLU A 60 -14.20 22.10 13.46
N SER A 61 -13.75 20.86 13.29
CA SER A 61 -14.28 19.96 12.27
C SER A 61 -15.63 19.38 12.68
N ALA A 62 -16.50 19.16 11.69
CA ALA A 62 -17.82 18.57 11.91
C ALA A 62 -17.72 17.16 12.54
N TRP A 63 -16.72 16.36 12.14
CA TRP A 63 -16.51 15.04 12.70
C TRP A 63 -16.09 15.10 14.18
N MET A 64 -15.32 16.11 14.60
CA MET A 64 -14.93 16.26 16.00
C MET A 64 -16.09 16.74 16.87
N SER A 65 -16.96 17.61 16.34
CA SER A 65 -18.22 17.96 17.01
C SER A 65 -19.12 16.74 17.22
N LEU A 66 -19.23 15.88 16.20
CA LEU A 66 -19.94 14.60 16.30
C LEU A 66 -19.27 13.63 17.27
N TYR A 67 -17.94 13.61 17.32
CA TYR A 67 -17.19 12.80 18.28
C TYR A 67 -17.38 13.32 19.71
N MET A 68 -17.40 14.62 19.97
CA MET A 68 -17.54 15.12 21.34
C MET A 68 -19.00 15.11 21.84
N HIS A 69 -19.96 15.37 20.95
CA HIS A 69 -21.34 15.66 21.35
C HIS A 69 -22.41 14.83 20.61
N GLY A 70 -22.06 14.13 19.53
CA GLY A 70 -22.99 13.33 18.75
C GLY A 70 -23.17 11.90 19.26
N SER A 71 -24.24 11.22 18.82
CA SER A 71 -24.42 9.80 19.10
C SER A 71 -23.51 8.94 18.23
N ASP A 72 -23.28 7.69 18.65
CA ASP A 72 -22.50 6.72 17.86
C ASP A 72 -23.09 6.48 16.47
N LYS A 73 -24.43 6.53 16.35
CA LYS A 73 -25.11 6.41 15.06
C LYS A 73 -24.84 7.62 14.16
N ASN A 74 -24.81 8.84 14.72
CA ASN A 74 -24.46 10.03 13.95
C ASN A 74 -23.01 9.99 13.47
N PHE A 75 -22.08 9.61 14.36
CA PHE A 75 -20.67 9.50 14.03
C PHE A 75 -20.44 8.43 12.96
N LEU A 76 -21.05 7.24 13.11
CA LEU A 76 -20.97 6.17 12.12
C LEU A 76 -21.56 6.59 10.77
N ASN A 77 -22.72 7.25 10.75
CA ASN A 77 -23.32 7.69 9.49
C ASN A 77 -22.50 8.76 8.77
N ALA A 78 -21.86 9.67 9.51
CA ALA A 78 -21.08 10.76 8.93
C ALA A 78 -19.67 10.34 8.49
N THR A 79 -19.06 9.38 9.21
CA THR A 79 -17.64 9.02 9.01
C THR A 79 -17.44 7.59 8.51
N SER A 80 -18.50 6.77 8.49
CA SER A 80 -18.43 5.32 8.24
C SER A 80 -17.54 4.55 9.23
N LEU A 81 -17.15 5.17 10.35
CA LEU A 81 -16.33 4.57 11.39
C LEU A 81 -17.08 4.51 12.73
N THR A 82 -16.88 3.43 13.46
CA THR A 82 -17.24 3.41 14.89
C THR A 82 -16.21 4.25 15.66
N ARG A 83 -16.59 4.78 16.83
CA ARG A 83 -15.64 5.48 17.71
C ARG A 83 -14.46 4.58 18.12
N ALA A 84 -14.72 3.29 18.35
CA ALA A 84 -13.68 2.33 18.71
C ALA A 84 -12.63 2.16 17.61
N THR A 85 -13.06 1.94 16.36
CA THR A 85 -12.15 1.83 15.21
C THR A 85 -11.44 3.16 14.93
N PHE A 86 -12.14 4.29 15.07
CA PHE A 86 -11.53 5.62 14.93
C PHE A 86 -10.39 5.84 15.96
N ASN A 87 -10.61 5.51 17.23
CA ASN A 87 -9.59 5.62 18.28
C ASN A 87 -8.40 4.68 18.04
N GLN A 88 -8.65 3.48 17.51
CA GLN A 88 -7.57 2.56 17.12
C GLN A 88 -6.70 3.17 16.00
N HIS A 89 -7.31 3.87 15.04
CA HIS A 89 -6.56 4.57 13.99
C HIS A 89 -5.75 5.74 14.54
N LEU A 90 -6.34 6.55 15.42
CA LEU A 90 -5.61 7.65 16.07
C LEU A 90 -4.40 7.12 16.86
N GLY A 91 -4.57 6.03 17.62
CA GLY A 91 -3.48 5.41 18.38
C GLY A 91 -2.35 4.84 17.52
N ARG A 92 -2.60 4.51 16.25
CA ARG A 92 -1.57 4.04 15.29
C ARG A 92 -0.83 5.16 14.58
N ILE A 93 -1.44 6.35 14.50
CA ILE A 93 -0.85 7.51 13.81
C ILE A 93 -0.04 8.37 14.78
N TYR A 94 -0.48 8.45 16.04
CA TYR A 94 0.10 9.31 17.07
C TYR A 94 0.85 8.56 18.19
N GLY A 95 0.88 7.21 18.15
CA GLY A 95 1.64 6.36 19.08
C GLY A 95 2.77 5.65 18.37
#